data_AF-A0A0J1FY09-F1
#
_entry.id   AF-A0A0J1FY09-F1
#
_cell.length_a   1.000
_cell.length_b   1.000
_cell.length_c   1.000
_cell.angle_alpha   90.00
_cell.angle_beta   90.00
_cell.angle_gamma   90.00
#
_symmetry.space_group_name_H-M   'P 1'
#
loop_
_entity.id
_entity.type
_entity.pdbx_description
1 polymer ?
#
loop_
_entity_poly.entity_id
_entity_poly.type
_entity_poly.pdbx_seq_one_letter_code
_entity_poly.pdbx_strand_id
1 'polypeptide(L)' 'MFSINNDSVSRSSFRTQRKFKVGDRVTTSNRCLGTVVRIDRDEIGEYVVARLDILPGEFAYDPWDLEKIN' A
#
# COMPACT_ATOMS: atom_id res chain seq x y z
N MET A 1 12.27 38.41 5.50
CA MET A 1 11.68 37.11 5.87
C MET A 1 11.43 36.36 4.58
N PHE A 2 12.30 35.41 4.25
CA PHE A 2 12.15 34.59 3.06
C PHE A 2 11.36 33.33 3.47
N SER A 3 10.09 33.27 3.08
CA SER A 3 9.26 32.10 3.28
C SER A 3 9.80 30.97 2.39
N ILE A 4 10.25 29.88 3.03
CA ILE A 4 10.65 28.66 2.34
C ILE A 4 9.36 28.02 1.81
N ASN A 5 9.08 28.22 0.53
CA ASN A 5 8.13 27.40 -0.19
C ASN A 5 8.77 26.02 -0.35
N ASN A 6 8.42 25.08 0.53
CA ASN A 6 8.60 23.66 0.29
C ASN A 6 7.65 23.23 -0.83
N ASP A 7 7.93 23.68 -2.04
CA ASP A 7 7.49 23.03 -3.27
C ASP A 7 8.33 21.75 -3.41
N SER A 8 8.01 20.77 -2.57
CA SER A 8 8.46 19.39 -2.75
C SER A 8 7.86 18.91 -4.07
N VAL A 9 8.67 19.07 -5.11
CA VAL A 9 8.64 18.44 -6.43
C VAL A 9 7.48 17.46 -6.53
N SER A 10 6.35 17.95 -7.02
CA SER A 10 5.24 17.13 -7.50
C SER A 10 5.74 16.30 -8.67
N ARG A 11 6.32 15.14 -8.37
CA ARG A 11 6.65 14.11 -9.34
C ARG A 11 5.33 13.48 -9.79
N SER A 12 4.67 14.20 -10.69
CA SER A 12 3.75 13.69 -11.71
C SER A 12 3.10 12.34 -11.41
N SER A 13 1.89 12.40 -10.84
CA SER A 13 0.68 11.81 -11.41
C SER A 13 0.84 10.55 -12.27
N PHE A 14 1.06 9.38 -11.67
CA PHE A 14 0.73 8.10 -12.32
C PHE A 14 -0.07 7.18 -11.38
N ARG A 15 -1.39 7.41 -11.38
CA ARG A 15 -2.43 6.36 -11.42
C ARG A 15 -2.60 5.35 -10.27
N THR A 16 -1.99 5.48 -9.11
CA THR A 16 -2.38 4.62 -7.96
C THR A 16 -3.48 5.29 -7.14
N GLN A 17 -4.67 5.45 -7.74
CA GLN A 17 -5.88 5.70 -6.96
C GLN A 17 -6.03 4.54 -5.99
N ARG A 18 -5.86 4.80 -4.68
CA ARG A 18 -6.21 3.95 -3.52
C ARG A 18 -6.77 2.57 -3.92
N LYS A 19 -5.88 1.68 -4.38
CA LYS A 19 -6.28 0.40 -4.98
C LYS A 19 -6.81 -0.57 -3.92
N PHE A 20 -6.42 -0.32 -2.67
CA PHE A 20 -6.73 -1.13 -1.51
C PHE A 20 -7.46 -0.32 -0.45
N LYS A 21 -8.32 -1.00 0.30
CA LYS A 21 -8.99 -0.54 1.50
C LYS A 21 -8.89 -1.62 2.56
N VAL A 22 -8.93 -1.24 3.83
CA VAL A 22 -9.03 -2.19 4.94
C VAL A 22 -10.26 -3.08 4.73
N GLY A 23 -10.05 -4.40 4.82
CA GLY A 23 -11.05 -5.43 4.53
C GLY A 23 -11.00 -5.97 3.10
N ASP A 24 -10.29 -5.33 2.17
CA ASP A 24 -10.15 -5.86 0.81
C ASP A 24 -9.39 -7.19 0.83
N ARG A 25 -9.83 -8.12 -0.03
CA ARG A 25 -9.11 -9.36 -0.31
C ARG A 25 -8.03 -9.10 -1.33
N VAL A 26 -6.83 -9.62 -1.03
CA VAL A 26 -5.66 -9.46 -1.87
C VAL A 26 -4.97 -10.79 -2.11
N THR A 27 -4.32 -10.91 -3.26
CA THR A 27 -3.33 -11.94 -3.51
C THR A 27 -1.96 -11.29 -3.62
N THR A 28 -0.97 -11.92 -3.02
CA THR A 28 0.45 -11.58 -3.19
C THR A 28 1.01 -12.25 -4.45
N SER A 29 2.20 -11.81 -4.89
CA SER A 29 2.90 -12.37 -6.06
C SER A 29 3.16 -13.89 -6.00
N ASN A 30 3.28 -14.46 -4.80
CA ASN A 30 3.40 -15.91 -4.58
C ASN A 30 2.03 -16.62 -4.48
N ARG A 31 0.95 -16.00 -4.95
CA ARG A 31 -0.44 -16.50 -4.93
C ARG A 31 -0.98 -16.81 -3.54
N CYS A 32 -0.43 -16.19 -2.49
CA CYS A 32 -0.99 -16.31 -1.16
C CYS A 32 -2.13 -15.30 -1.01
N LEU A 33 -3.23 -15.79 -0.43
CA LEU A 33 -4.39 -14.95 -0.16
C LEU A 33 -4.23 -14.26 1.18
N GLY A 34 -4.74 -13.04 1.26
CA GLY A 34 -4.80 -12.28 2.49
C GLY A 34 -5.89 -11.22 2.48
N THR A 35 -5.99 -10.55 3.61
CA THR A 35 -6.92 -9.43 3.83
C THR A 35 -6.14 -8.22 4.27
N VAL A 36 -6.41 -7.07 3.67
CA VAL A 36 -5.81 -5.80 4.08
C VAL A 36 -6.32 -5.44 5.47
N VAL A 37 -5.41 -5.27 6.43
CA VAL A 37 -5.74 -4.91 7.81
C VAL A 37 -5.43 -3.44 8.10
N ARG A 38 -4.42 -2.87 7.43
CA ARG A 38 -4.05 -1.46 7.57
C ARG A 38 -3.36 -0.97 6.30
N ILE A 39 -3.44 0.33 6.06
CA ILE A 39 -2.66 1.04 5.05
C ILE A 39 -1.95 2.15 5.81
N ASP A 40 -0.66 2.29 5.56
CA ASP A 40 0.19 3.24 6.28
C ASP A 40 1.23 3.83 5.30
N ARG A 41 1.97 4.84 5.74
CA ARG A 41 2.90 5.58 4.88
C ARG A 41 4.18 5.93 5.62
N ASP A 42 5.31 5.69 4.97
CA ASP A 42 6.63 6.05 5.47
C ASP A 42 7.31 7.10 4.58
N GLU A 43 8.62 7.28 4.78
CA GLU A 43 9.47 8.19 4.01
C GLU A 43 9.64 7.81 2.54
N ILE A 44 9.37 6.55 2.18
CA ILE A 44 9.48 5.99 0.82
C ILE A 44 8.13 6.06 0.10
N GLY A 45 7.03 5.72 0.78
CA GLY A 45 5.72 5.66 0.15
C GLY A 45 4.61 5.06 1.01
N GLU A 46 3.45 4.85 0.38
CA GLU A 46 2.33 4.11 1.00
C GLU A 46 2.63 2.61 0.91
N TYR A 47 2.43 1.89 2.02
CA TYR A 47 2.52 0.44 2.09
C TYR A 47 1.24 -0.16 2.67
N VAL A 48 0.96 -1.40 2.27
CA VAL A 48 -0.25 -2.12 2.64
C VAL A 48 0.12 -3.24 3.61
N VAL A 49 -0.51 -3.24 4.77
CA VAL A 49 -0.39 -4.33 5.73
C VAL A 49 -1.52 -5.31 5.48
N ALA A 50 -1.18 -6.55 5.15
CA ALA A 50 -2.12 -7.63 4.92
C ALA A 50 -1.88 -8.78 5.90
N ARG A 51 -2.98 -9.38 6.37
CA ARG A 51 -2.96 -10.65 7.10
C ARG A 51 -3.16 -11.77 6.10
N LEU A 52 -2.16 -12.65 5.97
CA LEU A 52 -2.26 -13.82 5.09
C LEU A 52 -3.13 -14.90 5.72
N ASP A 53 -3.83 -15.67 4.90
CA ASP A 53 -4.67 -16.78 5.38
C ASP A 53 -3.81 -17.99 5.78
N ILE A 54 -2.68 -18.18 5.10
CA ILE A 54 -1.81 -19.34 5.27
C ILE A 54 -0.84 -19.21 6.46
N LEU A 55 -0.58 -17.98 6.92
CA LEU A 55 0.42 -17.70 7.95
C LEU A 55 -0.21 -16.82 9.03
N PRO A 56 -0.03 -17.17 10.31
CA PRO A 56 -0.41 -16.28 11.40
C PRO A 56 0.51 -15.06 11.39
N GLY A 57 -0.04 -13.87 11.17
CA GLY A 57 0.72 -12.62 11.25
C GLY A 57 0.24 -11.55 10.28
N GLU A 58 0.75 -10.35 10.49
CA GLU A 58 0.54 -9.18 9.64
C GLU A 58 1.84 -8.86 8.91
N PHE A 59 1.77 -8.66 7.60
CA PHE A 59 2.93 -8.44 6.76
C PHE A 59 2.73 -7.18 5.94
N ALA A 60 3.76 -6.34 5.87
CA ALA A 60 3.78 -5.14 5.06
C ALA A 60 4.21 -5.47 3.63
N TYR A 61 3.49 -4.92 2.66
CA TYR A 61 3.72 -5.10 1.23
C TYR A 61 3.70 -3.75 0.54
N ASP A 62 4.49 -3.64 -0.52
CA ASP A 62 4.30 -2.57 -1.48
C ASP A 62 2.97 -2.75 -2.22
N PRO A 63 2.23 -1.66 -2.53
CA PRO A 63 0.98 -1.73 -3.29
C PRO A 63 1.13 -2.39 -4.67
N TRP A 64 2.36 -2.43 -5.19
CA TRP A 64 2.70 -3.03 -6.49
C TRP A 64 2.82 -4.56 -6.42
N ASP A 65 3.07 -5.12 -5.24
CA ASP A 65 3.19 -6.58 -5.01
C ASP A 65 1.85 -7.25 -4.69
N LEU A 66 0.79 -6.46 -4.60
CA LEU A 66 -0.56 -6.93 -4.29
C LEU A 66 -1.48 -6.77 -5.50
N GLU A 67 -2.36 -7.75 -5.66
CA GLU A 67 -3.48 -7.68 -6.57
C GLU A 67 -4.78 -7.81 -5.77
N LYS A 68 -5.72 -6.90 -6.04
CA LYS A 68 -7.04 -6.95 -5.41
C LYS A 68 -7.86 -8.06 -6.05
N ILE A 69 -8.47 -8.88 -5.21
CA ILE A 69 -9.44 -9.90 -5.61
C ILE A 69 -10.82 -9.30 -5.35
N ASN A 70 -11.65 -9.28 -6.39
CA ASN A 70 -12.97 -8.63 -6.37
C ASN A 70 -14.08 -9.63 -6.06
#